data_AF-A0A1A2AIC8-F1
#
_entry.id   AF-A0A1A2AIC8-F1
#
_cell.length_a   1.000
_cell.length_b   1.000
_cell.length_c   1.000
_cell.angle_alpha   90.00
_cell.angle_beta   90.00
_cell.angle_gamma   90.00
#
_symmetry.space_group_name_H-M   'P 1'
#
loop_
_entity.id
_entity.type
_entity.pdbx_description
1 polymer ?
#
loop_
_entity_poly.entity_id
_entity_poly.type
_entity_poly.pdbx_seq_one_letter_code
_entity_poly.pdbx_strand_id
1 'polypeptide(L)'
;MTAVSLLSRIILPRPGEPLDVRKLYLEESTTNARRAHATSRTSLQIGAESEVSFATYFNAFPASYWRRWSICQSVVLRAEVIGSGRVDVYRTKATGARIFVEGREFAGTEDQPDVVEIEVALKPFEDGGWIWFDITTDSKVTLVGGGWYATEPAPGTANIAVGIPTFNRPADCANALSTLTADPLVDEVIGAVIVPDQGVRKVRDHPDFPAAAARLGNRLSIHDQPNLGGSGGYSRVMYEALKNTDCQQILFMDDDIRIEPDSVLRVLAMHRFAKSPMLVGGQMLNLQEPSHLHIMGEIVDRSNFMWTSAPHAEYDHDFAEYPLNDNNDRSKLLHRRIDVDYNGWWTCMIPRQVAEELGQPLPLFIKWDDADYGLRAAERGYPTVTLPGAAIWHMAWSDKDDAIDWQAYFHLRNRLVVAAMHWDGDVTGLVRSHLKATLKHLACLEYSTVAIQNKAIDDFLAGPEHIFSILESALPEVHRLRKEYPDAVVLPAASELPQPTHRSKAMKPPVNPVSIGYRLSRGIFHNMTKADPAAHQRPEYNVPTQDARWFRLCTVDGVTVTTADGCGVVYRQRDRGKMVSLLLKSLRRQRLLLSRFDEMRRVYREALPVLSSKQKWEAALLPPHNEPKHG
;
A
#
# COMPACT_ATOMS: atom_id res chain seq x y z
N MET A 1 27.91 22.20 11.90
CA MET A 1 28.60 20.90 11.78
C MET A 1 28.59 20.48 10.31
N THR A 2 29.52 19.66 9.87
CA THR A 2 29.63 19.26 8.44
C THR A 2 28.67 18.13 8.11
N ALA A 3 28.21 18.04 6.85
CA ALA A 3 27.48 16.89 6.34
C ALA A 3 28.32 15.60 6.45
N VAL A 4 27.80 14.55 7.12
CA VAL A 4 28.54 13.28 7.33
C VAL A 4 27.87 12.10 6.62
N SER A 5 26.61 11.81 6.93
CA SER A 5 25.90 10.64 6.37
C SER A 5 24.70 11.06 5.56
N LEU A 6 24.62 10.60 4.31
CA LEU A 6 23.48 10.85 3.44
C LEU A 6 22.21 10.19 3.98
N LEU A 7 21.13 10.96 4.11
CA LEU A 7 19.80 10.51 4.52
C LEU A 7 18.83 10.44 3.33
N SER A 8 18.90 11.44 2.45
CA SER A 8 18.03 11.57 1.28
C SER A 8 18.72 12.40 0.22
N ARG A 9 18.83 11.92 -1.02
CA ARG A 9 19.35 12.75 -2.12
C ARG A 9 18.30 13.73 -2.59
N ILE A 10 18.77 14.81 -3.23
CA ILE A 10 17.92 15.61 -4.10
C ILE A 10 17.89 14.92 -5.48
N ILE A 11 16.70 14.53 -5.91
CA ILE A 11 16.46 13.74 -7.11
C ILE A 11 15.55 14.48 -8.09
N LEU A 12 15.73 14.20 -9.39
CA LEU A 12 15.10 14.95 -10.50
C LEU A 12 14.44 13.98 -11.49
N PRO A 13 13.36 14.37 -12.19
CA PRO A 13 12.60 13.51 -13.11
C PRO A 13 13.46 12.95 -14.26
N ARG A 14 13.06 11.80 -14.84
CA ARG A 14 13.74 11.25 -16.02
C ARG A 14 13.44 12.12 -17.26
N PRO A 15 14.25 12.02 -18.32
CA PRO A 15 13.89 12.59 -19.61
C PRO A 15 12.51 12.10 -20.07
N GLY A 16 11.66 13.02 -20.54
CA GLY A 16 10.31 12.69 -21.00
C GLY A 16 9.27 12.48 -19.91
N GLU A 17 9.63 12.62 -18.61
CA GLU A 17 8.63 12.45 -17.53
C GLU A 17 7.49 13.48 -17.69
N PRO A 18 6.22 13.03 -17.59
CA PRO A 18 5.03 13.88 -17.63
C PRO A 18 5.05 15.00 -16.58
N LEU A 19 4.42 16.14 -16.89
CA LEU A 19 4.55 17.36 -16.09
C LEU A 19 3.93 17.27 -14.70
N ASP A 20 2.84 16.53 -14.57
CA ASP A 20 2.20 16.13 -13.31
C ASP A 20 3.20 15.37 -12.42
N VAL A 21 3.88 14.35 -12.95
CA VAL A 21 4.86 13.55 -12.20
C VAL A 21 6.07 14.38 -11.78
N ARG A 22 6.46 15.39 -12.57
CA ARG A 22 7.53 16.32 -12.18
C ARG A 22 7.24 17.07 -10.89
N LYS A 23 5.96 17.32 -10.57
CA LYS A 23 5.57 18.02 -9.33
C LYS A 23 5.93 17.25 -8.05
N LEU A 24 6.22 15.96 -8.16
CA LEU A 24 6.79 15.18 -7.04
C LEU A 24 8.25 15.56 -6.72
N TYR A 25 8.96 16.20 -7.65
CA TYR A 25 10.39 16.49 -7.56
C TYR A 25 10.67 17.99 -7.44
N LEU A 26 10.05 18.82 -8.27
CA LEU A 26 10.29 20.26 -8.29
C LEU A 26 9.03 21.04 -8.69
N GLU A 27 8.86 22.22 -8.09
CA GLU A 27 7.82 23.18 -8.45
C GLU A 27 8.51 24.41 -9.06
N GLU A 28 8.22 24.69 -10.33
CA GLU A 28 8.85 25.77 -11.07
C GLU A 28 7.90 26.97 -11.11
N SER A 29 8.39 28.18 -10.81
CA SER A 29 7.56 29.37 -10.97
C SER A 29 7.10 29.53 -12.42
N THR A 30 5.81 29.81 -12.61
CA THR A 30 5.25 30.08 -13.95
C THR A 30 5.80 31.36 -14.57
N THR A 31 6.48 32.21 -13.79
CA THR A 31 7.15 33.43 -14.27
C THR A 31 8.50 33.16 -14.91
N ASN A 32 9.06 31.95 -14.75
CA ASN A 32 10.35 31.59 -15.32
C ASN A 32 10.27 31.64 -16.85
N ALA A 33 11.30 32.18 -17.49
CA ALA A 33 11.35 32.30 -18.95
C ALA A 33 11.34 30.93 -19.67
N ARG A 34 11.87 29.89 -19.02
CA ARG A 34 11.96 28.53 -19.53
C ARG A 34 11.80 27.54 -18.39
N ARG A 35 11.42 26.32 -18.77
CA ARG A 35 11.47 25.15 -17.89
C ARG A 35 12.91 24.81 -17.50
N ALA A 36 13.12 24.44 -16.24
CA ALA A 36 14.34 23.83 -15.75
C ALA A 36 14.61 22.48 -16.45
N HIS A 37 15.88 22.15 -16.64
CA HIS A 37 16.31 20.98 -17.40
C HIS A 37 17.18 20.06 -16.56
N ALA A 38 16.66 18.89 -16.21
CA ALA A 38 17.41 17.85 -15.50
C ALA A 38 18.44 17.22 -16.46
N THR A 39 19.72 17.40 -16.18
CA THR A 39 20.84 16.81 -16.96
C THR A 39 21.12 15.37 -16.54
N SER A 40 20.78 15.03 -15.30
CA SER A 40 20.80 13.67 -14.75
C SER A 40 19.66 13.52 -13.74
N ARG A 41 19.55 12.35 -13.10
CA ARG A 41 18.62 12.12 -11.99
C ARG A 41 18.97 12.89 -10.71
N THR A 42 20.12 13.55 -10.65
CA THR A 42 20.62 14.27 -9.47
C THR A 42 21.13 15.69 -9.78
N SER A 43 21.04 16.15 -11.03
CA SER A 43 21.51 17.48 -11.45
C SER A 43 20.47 18.23 -12.27
N LEU A 44 20.35 19.54 -12.04
CA LEU A 44 19.33 20.41 -12.62
C LEU A 44 19.95 21.72 -13.13
N GLN A 45 19.62 22.10 -14.37
CA GLN A 45 19.90 23.43 -14.90
C GLN A 45 18.67 24.33 -14.77
N ILE A 46 18.89 25.53 -14.23
CA ILE A 46 17.89 26.56 -14.01
C ILE A 46 18.29 27.80 -14.83
N GLY A 47 17.32 28.43 -15.49
CA GLY A 47 17.55 29.68 -16.24
C GLY A 47 18.00 30.82 -15.33
N ALA A 48 18.50 31.92 -15.89
CA ALA A 48 18.71 33.15 -15.13
C ALA A 48 17.37 33.77 -14.70
N GLU A 49 17.38 34.56 -13.63
CA GLU A 49 16.19 35.26 -13.11
C GLU A 49 14.97 34.33 -12.96
N SER A 50 15.21 33.15 -12.38
CA SER A 50 14.24 32.06 -12.26
C SER A 50 14.18 31.54 -10.83
N GLU A 51 13.02 31.00 -10.45
CA GLU A 51 12.81 30.37 -9.14
C GLU A 51 12.30 28.93 -9.29
N VAL A 52 12.95 28.02 -8.58
CA VAL A 52 12.54 26.62 -8.46
C VAL A 52 12.47 26.24 -6.99
N SER A 53 11.31 25.76 -6.56
CA SER A 53 11.09 25.25 -5.22
C SER A 53 11.25 23.74 -5.16
N PHE A 54 11.92 23.27 -4.10
CA PHE A 54 12.03 21.86 -3.76
C PHE A 54 11.09 21.50 -2.59
N ALA A 55 10.04 22.29 -2.37
CA ALA A 55 8.92 21.99 -1.49
C ALA A 55 8.03 20.87 -2.07
N THR A 56 8.60 19.71 -2.32
CA THR A 56 7.99 18.61 -3.06
C THR A 56 8.14 17.29 -2.35
N TYR A 57 7.33 16.32 -2.76
CA TYR A 57 7.25 15.01 -2.13
C TYR A 57 8.61 14.31 -1.98
N PHE A 58 9.44 14.31 -3.03
CA PHE A 58 10.74 13.63 -3.01
C PHE A 58 11.89 14.49 -2.49
N ASN A 59 11.83 15.82 -2.55
CA ASN A 59 13.01 16.65 -2.23
C ASN A 59 12.90 17.42 -0.91
N ALA A 60 11.69 17.59 -0.37
CA ALA A 60 11.51 18.06 1.00
C ALA A 60 11.87 16.97 2.01
N PHE A 61 12.38 17.38 3.17
CA PHE A 61 12.75 16.51 4.27
C PHE A 61 11.62 16.40 5.31
N PRO A 62 11.11 15.19 5.61
CA PRO A 62 10.00 14.97 6.56
C PRO A 62 10.48 15.09 8.02
N ALA A 63 10.87 16.30 8.42
CA ALA A 63 11.60 16.59 9.65
C ALA A 63 10.97 16.04 10.94
N SER A 64 9.64 16.10 11.06
CA SER A 64 8.93 15.59 12.23
C SER A 64 9.06 14.08 12.44
N TYR A 65 9.17 13.31 11.35
CA TYR A 65 9.36 11.86 11.41
C TYR A 65 10.76 11.52 11.94
N TRP A 66 11.79 12.17 11.40
CA TRP A 66 13.16 12.01 11.87
C TRP A 66 13.32 12.43 13.32
N ARG A 67 12.72 13.55 13.73
CA ARG A 67 12.72 13.98 15.14
C ARG A 67 12.10 12.94 16.06
N ARG A 68 10.97 12.36 15.65
CA ARG A 68 10.21 11.42 16.47
C ARG A 68 10.95 10.10 16.64
N TRP A 69 11.49 9.56 15.56
CA TRP A 69 11.92 8.16 15.48
C TRP A 69 13.43 7.94 15.41
N SER A 70 14.23 8.96 15.08
CA SER A 70 15.68 8.84 14.93
C SER A 70 16.49 9.55 16.02
N ILE A 71 17.76 9.19 16.16
CA ILE A 71 18.71 9.84 17.08
C ILE A 71 19.16 11.24 16.60
N CYS A 72 18.93 11.58 15.32
CA CYS A 72 19.34 12.84 14.72
C CYS A 72 18.74 14.05 15.45
N GLN A 73 19.58 15.01 15.84
CA GLN A 73 19.16 16.27 16.48
C GLN A 73 19.03 17.43 15.50
N SER A 74 19.74 17.34 14.38
CA SER A 74 19.72 18.29 13.26
C SER A 74 19.86 17.53 11.94
N VAL A 75 19.59 18.23 10.84
CA VAL A 75 19.85 17.77 9.48
C VAL A 75 20.61 18.86 8.73
N VAL A 76 21.54 18.48 7.86
CA VAL A 76 22.33 19.40 7.04
C VAL A 76 21.84 19.27 5.60
N LEU A 77 21.35 20.36 5.02
CA LEU A 77 21.26 20.49 3.58
C LEU A 77 22.67 20.74 3.05
N ARG A 78 23.11 19.96 2.06
CA ARG A 78 24.31 20.26 1.27
C ARG A 78 23.92 20.31 -0.20
N ALA A 79 24.20 21.42 -0.86
CA ALA A 79 23.98 21.62 -2.29
C ALA A 79 25.26 22.12 -2.96
N GLU A 80 25.66 21.49 -4.05
CA GLU A 80 26.77 21.91 -4.90
C GLU A 80 26.22 22.62 -6.13
N VAL A 81 26.64 23.88 -6.33
CA VAL A 81 26.01 24.80 -7.29
C VAL A 81 27.05 25.56 -8.12
N ILE A 82 26.72 25.76 -9.39
CA ILE A 82 27.49 26.55 -10.35
C ILE A 82 26.60 27.70 -10.84
N GLY A 83 27.18 28.89 -11.05
CA GLY A 83 26.46 30.14 -11.31
C GLY A 83 26.30 30.96 -10.04
N SER A 84 25.48 32.01 -10.10
CA SER A 84 25.16 32.87 -8.95
C SER A 84 23.67 32.94 -8.66
N GLY A 85 23.35 33.03 -7.38
CA GLY A 85 21.98 33.13 -6.88
C GLY A 85 21.94 32.88 -5.38
N ARG A 86 20.77 32.46 -4.87
CA ARG A 86 20.55 32.18 -3.46
C ARG A 86 19.85 30.85 -3.24
N VAL A 87 20.30 30.12 -2.22
CA VAL A 87 19.59 28.96 -1.66
C VAL A 87 18.86 29.43 -0.42
N ASP A 88 17.53 29.39 -0.45
CA ASP A 88 16.67 29.76 0.67
C ASP A 88 16.07 28.51 1.33
N VAL A 89 16.31 28.33 2.63
CA VAL A 89 15.80 27.19 3.40
C VAL A 89 14.56 27.58 4.18
N TYR A 90 13.54 26.72 4.09
CA TYR A 90 12.27 26.89 4.75
C TYR A 90 11.94 25.69 5.62
N ARG A 91 11.04 25.93 6.58
CA ARG A 91 10.38 24.86 7.32
C ARG A 91 8.90 25.17 7.50
N THR A 92 8.16 24.20 7.99
CA THR A 92 6.74 24.38 8.35
C THR A 92 6.44 24.04 9.80
N LYS A 93 5.41 24.67 10.36
CA LYS A 93 4.69 24.13 11.53
C LYS A 93 3.80 22.96 11.08
N ALA A 94 3.30 22.17 12.03
CA ALA A 94 2.31 21.11 11.76
C ALA A 94 1.01 21.60 11.07
N THR A 95 0.74 22.91 11.09
CA THR A 95 -0.41 23.54 10.43
C THR A 95 -0.18 23.83 8.94
N GLY A 96 1.00 23.56 8.40
CA GLY A 96 1.42 23.97 7.06
C GLY A 96 1.94 25.42 6.95
N ALA A 97 2.00 26.16 8.06
CA ALA A 97 2.52 27.52 8.04
C ALA A 97 4.03 27.54 7.73
N ARG A 98 4.39 28.07 6.55
CA ARG A 98 5.77 28.24 6.10
C ARG A 98 6.53 29.28 6.93
N ILE A 99 7.77 28.97 7.26
CA ILE A 99 8.70 29.81 8.01
C ILE A 99 10.04 29.79 7.29
N PHE A 100 10.53 30.96 6.91
CA PHE A 100 11.90 31.14 6.43
C PHE A 100 12.89 30.85 7.56
N VAL A 101 13.95 30.08 7.27
CA VAL A 101 14.99 29.71 8.23
C VAL A 101 16.24 30.55 7.99
N GLU A 102 16.86 30.39 6.83
CA GLU A 102 18.11 31.04 6.44
C GLU A 102 18.22 31.05 4.91
N GLY A 103 18.91 32.05 4.36
CA GLY A 103 19.23 32.13 2.94
C GLY A 103 20.72 32.36 2.76
N ARG A 104 21.34 31.69 1.80
CA ARG A 104 22.77 31.84 1.48
C ARG A 104 22.99 32.10 0.01
N GLU A 105 23.64 33.22 -0.26
CA GLU A 105 24.12 33.55 -1.61
C GLU A 105 25.31 32.65 -1.95
N PHE A 106 25.45 32.36 -3.24
CA PHE A 106 26.54 31.57 -3.78
C PHE A 106 27.00 32.16 -5.12
N ALA A 107 28.25 31.89 -5.46
CA ALA A 107 28.84 32.29 -6.75
C ALA A 107 29.90 31.27 -7.18
N GLY A 108 29.45 30.14 -7.71
CA GLY A 108 30.29 29.05 -8.20
C GLY A 108 30.61 29.16 -9.68
N THR A 109 31.74 28.62 -10.12
CA THR A 109 32.11 28.47 -11.54
C THR A 109 32.16 26.99 -11.91
N GLU A 110 32.25 26.66 -13.21
CA GLU A 110 32.37 25.26 -13.64
C GLU A 110 33.65 24.60 -13.09
N ASP A 111 34.75 25.35 -13.01
CA ASP A 111 36.03 24.85 -12.47
C ASP A 111 36.04 24.81 -10.93
N GLN A 112 35.22 25.64 -10.27
CA GLN A 112 35.11 25.72 -8.81
C GLN A 112 33.64 25.89 -8.41
N PRO A 113 32.87 24.79 -8.35
CA PRO A 113 31.51 24.81 -7.82
C PRO A 113 31.50 25.28 -6.38
N ASP A 114 30.46 26.04 -6.01
CA ASP A 114 30.26 26.48 -4.62
C ASP A 114 29.46 25.43 -3.85
N VAL A 115 29.73 25.27 -2.56
CA VAL A 115 29.07 24.29 -1.69
C VAL A 115 28.33 25.00 -0.58
N VAL A 116 27.00 24.99 -0.68
CA VAL A 116 26.12 25.59 0.32
C VAL A 116 25.70 24.53 1.32
N GLU A 117 26.14 24.66 2.58
CA GLU A 117 25.71 23.82 3.71
C GLU A 117 24.87 24.60 4.73
N ILE A 118 23.65 24.18 5.00
CA ILE A 118 22.76 24.80 6.01
C ILE A 118 22.27 23.73 6.98
N GLU A 119 22.61 23.88 8.26
CA GLU A 119 22.18 22.98 9.33
C GLU A 119 20.88 23.46 9.97
N VAL A 120 19.88 22.58 10.05
CA VAL A 120 18.57 22.87 10.63
C VAL A 120 18.31 21.94 11.80
N ALA A 121 18.13 22.51 13.00
CA ALA A 121 17.78 21.74 14.19
C ALA A 121 16.36 21.14 14.08
N LEU A 122 16.20 19.87 14.47
CA LEU A 122 14.93 19.15 14.44
C LEU A 122 14.05 19.42 15.66
N LYS A 123 14.50 20.22 16.63
CA LYS A 123 13.76 20.54 17.86
C LYS A 123 12.30 21.01 17.64
N PRO A 124 11.97 21.91 16.68
CA PRO A 124 10.63 22.50 16.57
C PRO A 124 9.59 21.67 15.80
N PHE A 125 9.80 20.36 15.59
CA PHE A 125 8.94 19.49 14.77
C PHE A 125 8.26 18.35 15.57
N GLU A 126 7.74 18.62 16.77
CA GLU A 126 7.17 17.59 17.67
C GLU A 126 6.05 16.77 17.04
N ASP A 127 5.08 17.45 16.43
CA ASP A 127 3.82 16.89 15.93
C ASP A 127 3.62 17.12 14.43
N GLY A 128 4.62 17.69 13.75
CA GLY A 128 4.57 17.91 12.32
C GLY A 128 5.60 18.90 11.79
N GLY A 129 5.63 19.01 10.47
CA GLY A 129 6.44 19.92 9.69
C GLY A 129 7.52 19.24 8.87
N TRP A 130 7.85 19.93 7.78
CA TRP A 130 8.86 19.60 6.77
C TRP A 130 9.93 20.68 6.73
N ILE A 131 11.09 20.34 6.15
CA ILE A 131 12.15 21.29 5.78
C ILE A 131 12.35 21.16 4.27
N TRP A 132 12.56 22.26 3.56
CA TRP A 132 12.94 22.23 2.15
C TRP A 132 13.81 23.44 1.80
N PHE A 133 14.25 23.53 0.55
CA PHE A 133 14.95 24.69 0.03
C PHE A 133 14.41 25.10 -1.33
N ASP A 134 14.60 26.37 -1.67
CA ASP A 134 14.31 26.94 -2.97
C ASP A 134 15.61 27.53 -3.54
N ILE A 135 15.75 27.52 -4.87
CA ILE A 135 16.84 28.21 -5.56
C ILE A 135 16.24 29.36 -6.37
N THR A 136 16.67 30.57 -6.05
CA THR A 136 16.38 31.78 -6.82
C THR A 136 17.67 32.25 -7.46
N THR A 137 17.68 32.38 -8.79
CA THR A 137 18.91 32.53 -9.56
C THR A 137 19.12 33.97 -10.05
N ASP A 138 20.34 34.49 -9.98
CA ASP A 138 20.71 35.73 -10.66
C ASP A 138 21.19 35.41 -12.09
N SER A 139 22.19 34.52 -12.20
CA SER A 139 22.67 33.99 -13.48
C SER A 139 22.01 32.66 -13.81
N LYS A 140 22.34 32.05 -14.96
CA LYS A 140 22.05 30.62 -15.15
C LYS A 140 22.72 29.82 -14.01
N VAL A 141 21.99 28.89 -13.40
CA VAL A 141 22.50 28.04 -12.31
C VAL A 141 22.45 26.57 -12.70
N THR A 142 23.44 25.80 -12.28
CA THR A 142 23.40 24.34 -12.30
C THR A 142 23.50 23.83 -10.86
N LEU A 143 22.47 23.13 -10.38
CA LEU A 143 22.58 22.26 -9.22
C LEU A 143 23.31 20.99 -9.68
N VAL A 144 24.55 20.81 -9.25
CA VAL A 144 25.40 19.66 -9.61
C VAL A 144 24.95 18.41 -8.85
N GLY A 145 24.62 18.61 -7.57
CA GLY A 145 24.09 17.57 -6.69
C GLY A 145 23.67 18.16 -5.36
N GLY A 146 22.86 17.41 -4.61
CA GLY A 146 22.49 17.80 -3.27
C GLY A 146 21.94 16.65 -2.45
N GLY A 147 21.84 16.87 -1.15
CA GLY A 147 21.19 15.93 -0.24
C GLY A 147 20.98 16.49 1.16
N TRP A 148 20.17 15.75 1.91
CA TRP A 148 19.98 15.89 3.33
C TRP A 148 20.90 14.91 4.06
N TYR A 149 21.67 15.41 5.02
CA TYR A 149 22.70 14.65 5.71
C TYR A 149 22.51 14.70 7.23
N ALA A 150 22.84 13.63 7.92
CA ALA A 150 23.09 13.64 9.35
C ALA A 150 24.50 14.19 9.64
N THR A 151 24.68 14.65 10.88
CA THR A 151 25.95 15.17 11.41
C THR A 151 26.87 14.08 11.96
N GLU A 152 26.45 12.81 11.89
CA GLU A 152 27.19 11.66 12.40
C GLU A 152 27.11 10.46 11.44
N PRO A 153 28.07 9.49 11.52
CA PRO A 153 28.04 8.25 10.73
C PRO A 153 26.77 7.42 11.00
N ALA A 154 26.16 6.88 9.94
CA ALA A 154 25.01 6.00 10.10
C ALA A 154 25.37 4.74 10.93
N PRO A 155 24.66 4.43 12.02
CA PRO A 155 24.95 3.27 12.85
C PRO A 155 24.75 1.93 12.13
N GLY A 156 25.36 0.87 12.66
CA GLY A 156 25.22 -0.50 12.18
C GLY A 156 25.73 -0.71 10.74
N THR A 157 25.42 -1.88 10.19
CA THR A 157 25.80 -2.27 8.83
C THR A 157 24.58 -2.28 7.91
N ALA A 158 24.77 -1.77 6.70
CA ALA A 158 23.78 -1.87 5.63
C ALA A 158 24.00 -3.20 4.89
N ASN A 159 23.06 -4.13 5.04
CA ASN A 159 23.07 -5.42 4.36
C ASN A 159 21.62 -5.92 4.28
N ILE A 160 20.97 -5.62 3.15
CA ILE A 160 19.53 -5.83 2.94
C ILE A 160 19.28 -7.16 2.21
N ALA A 161 18.36 -7.96 2.75
CA ALA A 161 17.68 -9.04 2.03
C ALA A 161 16.36 -8.50 1.46
N VAL A 162 16.32 -8.27 0.14
CA VAL A 162 15.10 -7.82 -0.55
C VAL A 162 14.25 -9.04 -0.90
N GLY A 163 12.96 -8.99 -0.59
CA GLY A 163 12.00 -10.03 -0.94
C GLY A 163 10.99 -9.55 -1.97
N ILE A 164 10.81 -10.32 -3.04
CA ILE A 164 9.84 -10.03 -4.11
C ILE A 164 9.05 -11.32 -4.42
N PRO A 165 7.94 -11.59 -3.71
CA PRO A 165 7.01 -12.63 -4.11
C PRO A 165 6.47 -12.36 -5.51
N THR A 166 6.36 -13.39 -6.35
CA THR A 166 5.76 -13.23 -7.68
C THR A 166 4.81 -14.34 -8.05
N PHE A 167 3.75 -14.00 -8.78
CA PHE A 167 2.76 -14.94 -9.27
C PHE A 167 2.31 -14.60 -10.70
N ASN A 168 2.81 -15.36 -11.69
CA ASN A 168 2.44 -15.23 -13.10
C ASN A 168 2.69 -13.85 -13.72
N ARG A 169 3.64 -13.07 -13.19
CA ARG A 169 4.04 -11.74 -13.70
C ARG A 169 5.54 -11.67 -14.01
N PRO A 170 6.04 -12.54 -14.91
CA PRO A 170 7.49 -12.67 -15.15
C PRO A 170 8.13 -11.37 -15.65
N ALA A 171 7.41 -10.57 -16.45
CA ALA A 171 7.91 -9.28 -16.96
C ALA A 171 8.08 -8.24 -15.85
N ASP A 172 7.07 -8.09 -14.99
CA ASP A 172 7.10 -7.14 -13.87
C ASP A 172 8.23 -7.50 -12.89
N CYS A 173 8.33 -8.78 -12.52
CA CYS A 173 9.42 -9.25 -11.65
C CYS A 173 10.81 -9.02 -12.27
N ALA A 174 11.01 -9.32 -13.56
CA ALA A 174 12.28 -9.05 -14.23
C ALA A 174 12.63 -7.54 -14.24
N ASN A 175 11.63 -6.68 -14.43
CA ASN A 175 11.80 -5.23 -14.37
C ASN A 175 12.17 -4.74 -12.95
N ALA A 176 11.52 -5.27 -11.91
CA ALA A 176 11.85 -4.96 -10.52
C ALA A 176 13.29 -5.34 -10.18
N LEU A 177 13.73 -6.55 -10.57
CA LEU A 177 15.11 -7.03 -10.37
C LEU A 177 16.13 -6.14 -11.08
N SER A 178 15.85 -5.73 -12.31
CA SER A 178 16.71 -4.80 -13.06
C SER A 178 16.83 -3.45 -12.35
N THR A 179 15.70 -2.91 -11.88
CA THR A 179 15.64 -1.58 -11.25
C THR A 179 16.41 -1.51 -9.94
N LEU A 180 16.42 -2.58 -9.14
CA LEU A 180 17.19 -2.64 -7.88
C LEU A 180 18.69 -2.40 -8.07
N THR A 181 19.24 -2.80 -9.23
CA THR A 181 20.67 -2.64 -9.55
C THR A 181 20.96 -1.42 -10.44
N ALA A 182 19.95 -0.60 -10.75
CA ALA A 182 20.11 0.55 -11.62
C ALA A 182 20.82 1.72 -10.93
N ASP A 183 20.66 1.85 -9.61
CA ASP A 183 21.36 2.85 -8.79
C ASP A 183 22.52 2.18 -8.04
N PRO A 184 23.79 2.57 -8.28
CA PRO A 184 24.94 1.96 -7.63
C PRO A 184 24.91 2.00 -6.10
N LEU A 185 24.33 3.05 -5.50
CA LEU A 185 24.27 3.18 -4.03
C LEU A 185 23.25 2.21 -3.42
N VAL A 186 22.20 1.88 -4.16
CA VAL A 186 21.23 0.85 -3.75
C VAL A 186 21.83 -0.53 -3.95
N ASP A 187 22.51 -0.75 -5.08
CA ASP A 187 23.14 -2.03 -5.39
C ASP A 187 24.18 -2.44 -4.34
N GLU A 188 24.96 -1.48 -3.83
CA GLU A 188 26.01 -1.71 -2.81
C GLU A 188 25.45 -2.26 -1.48
N VAL A 189 24.24 -1.86 -1.09
CA VAL A 189 23.65 -2.23 0.21
C VAL A 189 22.77 -3.49 0.16
N ILE A 190 22.53 -4.03 -1.04
CA ILE A 190 21.75 -5.26 -1.23
C ILE A 190 22.70 -6.46 -1.13
N GLY A 191 22.52 -7.27 -0.06
CA GLY A 191 23.27 -8.51 0.13
C GLY A 191 22.56 -9.74 -0.43
N ALA A 192 21.23 -9.74 -0.48
CA ALA A 192 20.44 -10.83 -1.06
C ALA A 192 19.15 -10.33 -1.70
N VAL A 193 18.70 -11.04 -2.74
CA VAL A 193 17.38 -10.89 -3.35
C VAL A 193 16.70 -12.26 -3.39
N ILE A 194 15.57 -12.37 -2.71
CA ILE A 194 14.83 -13.62 -2.51
C ILE A 194 13.50 -13.51 -3.26
N VAL A 195 13.30 -14.38 -4.24
CA VAL A 195 12.11 -14.37 -5.11
C VAL A 195 11.34 -15.68 -4.93
N PRO A 196 10.30 -15.72 -4.09
CA PRO A 196 9.33 -16.80 -4.07
C PRO A 196 8.48 -16.77 -5.35
N ASP A 197 8.77 -17.67 -6.29
CA ASP A 197 8.02 -17.81 -7.53
C ASP A 197 6.88 -18.82 -7.33
N GLN A 198 5.69 -18.27 -7.11
CA GLN A 198 4.47 -19.03 -6.83
C GLN A 198 3.65 -19.33 -8.10
N GLY A 199 4.11 -18.85 -9.26
CA GLY A 199 3.40 -18.92 -10.53
C GLY A 199 3.69 -20.19 -11.33
N VAL A 200 2.93 -20.36 -12.41
CA VAL A 200 3.22 -21.37 -13.45
C VAL A 200 3.98 -20.76 -14.63
N ARG A 201 3.86 -19.44 -14.85
CA ARG A 201 4.72 -18.68 -15.76
C ARG A 201 5.90 -18.14 -14.98
N LYS A 202 7.03 -18.84 -15.08
CA LYS A 202 8.22 -18.58 -14.26
C LYS A 202 8.98 -17.35 -14.72
N VAL A 203 9.48 -16.57 -13.76
CA VAL A 203 10.35 -15.41 -14.06
C VAL A 203 11.65 -15.85 -14.73
N ARG A 204 12.17 -17.03 -14.38
CA ARG A 204 13.38 -17.61 -14.97
C ARG A 204 13.28 -17.81 -16.48
N ASP A 205 12.07 -17.96 -17.01
CA ASP A 205 11.80 -18.21 -18.42
C ASP A 205 11.56 -16.90 -19.21
N HIS A 206 11.59 -15.73 -18.56
CA HIS A 206 11.41 -14.44 -19.23
C HIS A 206 12.66 -14.06 -20.06
N PRO A 207 12.52 -13.54 -21.29
CA PRO A 207 13.66 -13.18 -22.14
C PRO A 207 14.62 -12.16 -21.50
N ASP A 208 14.11 -11.22 -20.70
CA ASP A 208 14.94 -10.19 -20.06
C ASP A 208 15.55 -10.63 -18.71
N PHE A 209 15.12 -11.78 -18.18
CA PHE A 209 15.57 -12.26 -16.86
C PHE A 209 17.09 -12.50 -16.78
N PRO A 210 17.77 -13.13 -17.78
CA PRO A 210 19.21 -13.36 -17.71
C PRO A 210 20.02 -12.09 -17.51
N ALA A 211 19.62 -10.98 -18.14
CA ALA A 211 20.30 -9.69 -17.99
C ALA A 211 20.12 -9.10 -16.59
N ALA A 212 18.91 -9.17 -16.02
CA ALA A 212 18.63 -8.71 -14.66
C ALA A 212 19.37 -9.58 -13.61
N ALA A 213 19.33 -10.91 -13.77
CA ALA A 213 19.99 -11.86 -12.87
C ALA A 213 21.52 -11.71 -12.88
N ALA A 214 22.13 -11.44 -14.03
CA ALA A 214 23.59 -11.29 -14.15
C ALA A 214 24.14 -10.15 -13.27
N ARG A 215 23.39 -9.05 -13.09
CA ARG A 215 23.80 -7.91 -12.23
C ARG A 215 23.74 -8.25 -10.74
N LEU A 216 22.78 -9.07 -10.34
CA LEU A 216 22.64 -9.53 -8.95
C LEU A 216 23.64 -10.65 -8.61
N GLY A 217 23.97 -11.50 -9.58
CA GLY A 217 24.88 -12.63 -9.41
C GLY A 217 24.40 -13.60 -8.32
N ASN A 218 25.31 -14.02 -7.44
CA ASN A 218 25.02 -14.98 -6.38
C ASN A 218 24.10 -14.44 -5.27
N ARG A 219 23.77 -13.15 -5.29
CA ARG A 219 22.83 -12.55 -4.33
C ARG A 219 21.38 -12.94 -4.61
N LEU A 220 21.05 -13.29 -5.86
CA LEU A 220 19.71 -13.67 -6.27
C LEU A 220 19.44 -15.16 -6.00
N SER A 221 18.35 -15.45 -5.30
CA SER A 221 17.82 -16.81 -5.13
C SER A 221 16.33 -16.84 -5.46
N ILE A 222 15.93 -17.76 -6.33
CA ILE A 222 14.53 -17.96 -6.72
C ILE A 222 14.05 -19.28 -6.13
N HIS A 223 12.86 -19.26 -5.54
CA HIS A 223 12.31 -20.34 -4.75
C HIS A 223 10.94 -20.73 -5.29
N ASP A 224 10.86 -21.88 -5.97
CA ASP A 224 9.57 -22.40 -6.43
C ASP A 224 8.75 -22.94 -5.26
N GLN A 225 7.48 -22.57 -5.20
CA GLN A 225 6.51 -23.10 -4.23
C GLN A 225 5.07 -22.99 -4.79
N PRO A 226 4.08 -23.67 -4.17
CA PRO A 226 2.67 -23.49 -4.52
C PRO A 226 2.19 -22.04 -4.34
N ASN A 227 0.98 -21.73 -4.82
CA ASN A 227 0.36 -20.44 -4.56
C ASN A 227 -0.16 -20.36 -3.11
N LEU A 228 0.64 -19.77 -2.24
CA LEU A 228 0.32 -19.54 -0.84
C LEU A 228 -0.07 -18.08 -0.57
N GLY A 229 -0.36 -17.32 -1.63
CA GLY A 229 -0.71 -15.90 -1.57
C GLY A 229 0.44 -15.00 -1.13
N GLY A 230 0.12 -13.76 -0.77
CA GLY A 230 1.08 -12.80 -0.22
C GLY A 230 1.71 -13.31 1.07
N SER A 231 0.91 -13.83 2.01
CA SER A 231 1.43 -14.29 3.31
C SER A 231 2.47 -15.39 3.16
N GLY A 232 2.24 -16.38 2.28
CA GLY A 232 3.22 -17.43 2.01
C GLY A 232 4.44 -16.97 1.22
N GLY A 233 4.28 -15.98 0.33
CA GLY A 233 5.39 -15.32 -0.35
C GLY A 233 6.32 -14.61 0.63
N TYR A 234 5.79 -13.68 1.43
CA TYR A 234 6.58 -12.93 2.41
C TYR A 234 7.09 -13.82 3.57
N SER A 235 6.34 -14.86 3.94
CA SER A 235 6.84 -15.89 4.85
C SER A 235 8.07 -16.60 4.26
N ARG A 236 8.06 -16.96 2.97
CA ARG A 236 9.25 -17.53 2.32
C ARG A 236 10.42 -16.56 2.33
N VAL A 237 10.20 -15.29 2.00
CA VAL A 237 11.25 -14.25 2.07
C VAL A 237 11.90 -14.23 3.44
N MET A 238 11.09 -14.08 4.50
CA MET A 238 11.59 -13.99 5.87
C MET A 238 12.29 -15.27 6.30
N TYR A 239 11.74 -16.43 5.95
CA TYR A 239 12.34 -17.72 6.24
C TYR A 239 13.74 -17.86 5.62
N GLU A 240 13.87 -17.56 4.34
CA GLU A 240 15.14 -17.65 3.61
C GLU A 240 16.15 -16.61 4.11
N ALA A 241 15.72 -15.37 4.37
CA ALA A 241 16.59 -14.32 4.91
C ALA A 241 17.14 -14.68 6.29
N LEU A 242 16.31 -15.25 7.17
CA LEU A 242 16.77 -15.65 8.51
C LEU A 242 17.65 -16.90 8.48
N LYS A 243 17.34 -17.87 7.61
CA LYS A 243 18.01 -19.18 7.59
C LYS A 243 19.30 -19.20 6.75
N ASN A 244 19.30 -18.51 5.61
CA ASN A 244 20.31 -18.68 4.56
C ASN A 244 21.10 -17.39 4.25
N THR A 245 20.88 -16.30 4.99
CA THR A 245 21.68 -15.07 4.88
C THR A 245 22.02 -14.51 6.26
N ASP A 246 22.99 -13.60 6.28
CA ASP A 246 23.37 -12.79 7.46
C ASP A 246 22.89 -11.33 7.34
N CYS A 247 21.95 -11.07 6.43
CA CYS A 247 21.40 -9.73 6.21
C CYS A 247 20.77 -9.18 7.49
N GLN A 248 21.03 -7.90 7.77
CA GLN A 248 20.61 -7.21 8.99
C GLN A 248 19.23 -6.55 8.83
N GLN A 249 18.82 -6.28 7.59
CA GLN A 249 17.53 -5.73 7.24
C GLN A 249 16.81 -6.66 6.25
N ILE A 250 15.53 -6.93 6.49
CA ILE A 250 14.66 -7.62 5.54
C ILE A 250 13.75 -6.56 4.93
N LEU A 251 13.79 -6.40 3.60
CA LEU A 251 12.96 -5.43 2.89
C LEU A 251 11.93 -6.17 2.03
N PHE A 252 10.67 -6.12 2.44
CA PHE A 252 9.56 -6.59 1.63
C PHE A 252 9.26 -5.59 0.53
N MET A 253 9.14 -6.09 -0.70
CA MET A 253 8.73 -5.36 -1.90
C MET A 253 7.80 -6.24 -2.76
N ASP A 254 7.08 -5.64 -3.70
CA ASP A 254 6.18 -6.35 -4.62
C ASP A 254 6.77 -6.47 -6.04
N ASP A 255 6.18 -7.31 -6.89
CA ASP A 255 6.64 -7.51 -8.27
C ASP A 255 6.10 -6.46 -9.26
N ASP A 256 4.87 -6.00 -9.09
CA ASP A 256 4.17 -5.06 -9.99
C ASP A 256 4.34 -3.58 -9.61
N ILE A 257 5.59 -3.21 -9.33
CA ILE A 257 5.97 -1.85 -8.92
C ILE A 257 6.91 -1.14 -9.90
N ARG A 258 6.84 0.20 -9.90
CA ARG A 258 7.99 1.04 -10.32
C ARG A 258 8.69 1.60 -9.09
N ILE A 259 10.00 1.49 -9.06
CA ILE A 259 10.81 1.84 -7.89
C ILE A 259 11.49 3.20 -8.14
N GLU A 260 11.38 4.12 -7.17
CA GLU A 260 12.35 5.20 -7.03
C GLU A 260 13.50 4.68 -6.16
N PRO A 261 14.71 4.41 -6.70
CA PRO A 261 15.75 3.70 -5.94
C PRO A 261 16.17 4.42 -4.65
N ASP A 262 16.17 5.75 -4.64
CA ASP A 262 16.49 6.54 -3.44
C ASP A 262 15.54 6.26 -2.26
N SER A 263 14.31 5.82 -2.52
CA SER A 263 13.36 5.41 -1.48
C SER A 263 13.89 4.26 -0.62
N VAL A 264 14.63 3.30 -1.21
CA VAL A 264 15.27 2.20 -0.46
C VAL A 264 16.30 2.74 0.53
N LEU A 265 17.10 3.72 0.10
CA LEU A 265 18.13 4.35 0.94
C LEU A 265 17.52 5.19 2.05
N ARG A 266 16.42 5.92 1.78
CA ARG A 266 15.70 6.71 2.81
C ARG A 266 15.14 5.81 3.91
N VAL A 267 14.52 4.69 3.53
CA VAL A 267 14.01 3.69 4.46
C VAL A 267 15.17 3.08 5.28
N LEU A 268 16.26 2.69 4.62
CA LEU A 268 17.46 2.18 5.29
C LEU A 268 18.06 3.19 6.27
N ALA A 269 18.14 4.47 5.87
CA ALA A 269 18.72 5.52 6.69
C ALA A 269 17.88 5.74 7.97
N MET A 270 16.55 5.84 7.83
CA MET A 270 15.66 5.91 9.00
C MET A 270 15.82 4.69 9.92
N HIS A 271 15.92 3.48 9.35
CA HIS A 271 16.16 2.26 10.12
C HIS A 271 17.49 2.32 10.89
N ARG A 272 18.59 2.75 10.25
CA ARG A 272 19.92 2.80 10.88
C ARG A 272 20.03 3.88 11.96
N PHE A 273 19.35 5.00 11.79
CA PHE A 273 19.32 6.09 12.77
C PHE A 273 18.19 5.96 13.80
N ALA A 274 17.40 4.88 13.78
CA ALA A 274 16.28 4.71 14.70
C ALA A 274 16.73 4.74 16.19
N LYS A 275 15.92 5.35 17.06
CA LYS A 275 16.18 5.41 18.52
C LYS A 275 16.14 4.02 19.18
N SER A 276 15.32 3.14 18.63
CA SER A 276 15.14 1.74 19.02
C SER A 276 14.76 0.94 17.77
N PRO A 277 14.93 -0.39 17.75
CA PRO A 277 14.50 -1.22 16.62
C PRO A 277 13.03 -0.97 16.27
N MET A 278 12.72 -0.82 14.99
CA MET A 278 11.40 -0.48 14.51
C MET A 278 11.22 -0.91 13.05
N LEU A 279 9.96 -1.01 12.60
CA LEU A 279 9.63 -1.23 11.20
C LEU A 279 9.59 0.11 10.47
N VAL A 280 10.18 0.17 9.27
CA VAL A 280 10.19 1.38 8.43
C VAL A 280 9.57 1.05 7.09
N GLY A 281 8.40 1.61 6.83
CA GLY A 281 7.63 1.45 5.60
C GLY A 281 7.80 2.62 4.64
N GLY A 282 7.75 2.31 3.35
CA GLY A 282 7.56 3.29 2.28
C GLY A 282 6.08 3.50 1.96
N GLN A 283 5.74 4.69 1.51
CA GLN A 283 4.42 5.04 0.97
C GLN A 283 4.23 4.47 -0.43
N MET A 284 2.98 4.50 -0.90
CA MET A 284 2.58 4.07 -2.24
C MET A 284 2.08 5.27 -3.05
N LEU A 285 2.69 5.51 -4.20
CA LEU A 285 2.13 6.37 -5.25
C LEU A 285 1.28 5.50 -6.19
N ASN A 286 0.21 6.07 -6.77
CA ASN A 286 -0.66 5.33 -7.68
C ASN A 286 0.05 5.10 -9.03
N LEU A 287 0.19 3.86 -9.48
CA LEU A 287 0.84 3.54 -10.76
C LEU A 287 0.07 4.08 -11.98
N GLN A 288 -1.25 4.21 -11.89
CA GLN A 288 -2.10 4.69 -12.98
C GLN A 288 -2.27 6.22 -12.99
N GLU A 289 -2.12 6.84 -11.83
CA GLU A 289 -2.17 8.31 -11.62
C GLU A 289 -0.88 8.74 -10.90
N PRO A 290 0.26 8.86 -11.62
CA PRO A 290 1.57 8.76 -10.98
C PRO A 290 2.00 9.97 -10.13
N SER A 291 1.23 11.06 -10.09
CA SER A 291 1.41 12.18 -9.15
C SER A 291 0.62 12.02 -7.85
N HIS A 292 -0.21 10.98 -7.72
CA HIS A 292 -1.11 10.78 -6.60
C HIS A 292 -0.48 9.90 -5.51
N LEU A 293 -0.43 10.42 -4.29
CA LEU A 293 -0.15 9.64 -3.08
C LEU A 293 -1.39 8.88 -2.66
N HIS A 294 -1.22 7.58 -2.47
CA HIS A 294 -2.31 6.73 -2.05
C HIS A 294 -2.85 7.12 -0.66
N ILE A 295 -1.99 7.19 0.35
CA ILE A 295 -2.32 7.63 1.71
C ILE A 295 -1.04 7.99 2.48
N MET A 296 -1.13 8.90 3.45
CA MET A 296 0.00 9.22 4.33
C MET A 296 0.33 8.10 5.32
N GLY A 297 -0.67 7.34 5.77
CA GLY A 297 -0.54 6.25 6.72
C GLY A 297 -1.88 5.66 7.13
N GLU A 298 -1.87 4.42 7.63
CA GLU A 298 -3.08 3.65 7.99
C GLU A 298 -3.02 3.14 9.43
N ILE A 299 -4.20 2.98 10.03
CA ILE A 299 -4.38 2.44 11.39
C ILE A 299 -5.49 1.38 11.41
N VAL A 300 -5.62 0.65 12.52
CA VAL A 300 -6.78 -0.21 12.79
C VAL A 300 -7.73 0.49 13.76
N ASP A 301 -8.88 0.94 13.27
CA ASP A 301 -9.92 1.57 14.09
C ASP A 301 -10.47 0.57 15.12
N ARG A 302 -10.18 0.82 16.40
CA ARG A 302 -10.61 -0.05 17.52
C ARG A 302 -12.09 0.03 17.84
N SER A 303 -12.90 0.85 17.15
CA SER A 303 -14.36 0.86 17.35
C SER A 303 -15.06 -0.33 16.71
N ASN A 304 -14.46 -0.87 15.63
CA ASN A 304 -15.01 -1.99 14.89
C ASN A 304 -13.92 -2.94 14.33
N PHE A 305 -12.65 -2.63 14.54
CA PHE A 305 -11.47 -3.33 14.02
C PHE A 305 -11.49 -3.46 12.51
N MET A 306 -11.50 -2.31 11.85
CA MET A 306 -11.30 -2.18 10.41
C MET A 306 -10.10 -1.28 10.21
N TRP A 307 -9.21 -1.66 9.30
CA TRP A 307 -8.16 -0.76 8.86
C TRP A 307 -8.77 0.46 8.17
N THR A 308 -8.17 1.61 8.36
CA THR A 308 -8.65 2.89 7.81
C THR A 308 -7.50 3.89 7.72
N SER A 309 -7.74 5.04 7.09
CA SER A 309 -6.76 6.11 7.10
C SER A 309 -6.49 6.57 8.53
N ALA A 310 -5.22 6.88 8.81
CA ALA A 310 -4.87 7.52 10.08
C ALA A 310 -5.65 8.84 10.27
N PRO A 311 -5.90 9.27 11.51
CA PRO A 311 -6.50 10.57 11.77
C PRO A 311 -5.74 11.68 11.05
N HIS A 312 -6.47 12.57 10.38
CA HIS A 312 -5.90 13.64 9.56
C HIS A 312 -5.13 13.17 8.30
N ALA A 313 -5.34 11.92 7.85
CA ALA A 313 -4.90 11.47 6.54
C ALA A 313 -6.12 11.19 5.64
N GLU A 314 -6.03 11.61 4.39
CA GLU A 314 -7.03 11.36 3.36
C GLU A 314 -6.39 10.61 2.19
N TYR A 315 -7.16 9.69 1.60
CA TYR A 315 -6.69 8.94 0.43
C TYR A 315 -6.58 9.84 -0.79
N ASP A 316 -5.71 9.44 -1.72
CA ASP A 316 -5.63 9.94 -3.08
C ASP A 316 -5.29 11.44 -3.17
N HIS A 317 -4.11 11.81 -2.68
CA HIS A 317 -3.61 13.19 -2.74
C HIS A 317 -2.78 13.41 -4.00
N ASP A 318 -3.32 14.14 -4.97
CA ASP A 318 -2.59 14.59 -6.15
C ASP A 318 -1.66 15.77 -5.85
N PHE A 319 -0.35 15.56 -5.93
CA PHE A 319 0.63 16.64 -5.76
C PHE A 319 0.68 17.62 -6.94
N ALA A 320 0.14 17.26 -8.10
CA ALA A 320 0.09 18.16 -9.24
C ALA A 320 -0.99 19.23 -9.09
N GLU A 321 -2.16 18.86 -8.57
CA GLU A 321 -3.26 19.77 -8.22
C GLU A 321 -3.07 20.43 -6.84
N TYR A 322 -2.57 19.67 -5.85
CA TYR A 322 -2.41 20.11 -4.46
C TYR A 322 -0.93 20.03 -4.03
N PRO A 323 -0.09 21.03 -4.36
CA PRO A 323 1.32 21.05 -3.97
C PRO A 323 1.52 20.90 -2.46
N LEU A 324 2.66 20.37 -2.02
CA LEU A 324 2.95 20.23 -0.59
C LEU A 324 2.83 21.57 0.15
N ASN A 325 3.44 22.63 -0.39
CA ASN A 325 3.36 23.98 0.16
C ASN A 325 2.24 24.79 -0.51
N ASP A 326 0.99 24.50 -0.15
CA ASP A 326 -0.19 25.26 -0.60
C ASP A 326 -1.19 25.53 0.54
N ASN A 327 -2.04 26.55 0.38
CA ASN A 327 -2.99 26.98 1.41
C ASN A 327 -4.30 26.19 1.42
N ASN A 328 -4.50 25.23 0.51
CA ASN A 328 -5.66 24.34 0.56
C ASN A 328 -5.61 23.39 1.78
N ASP A 329 -6.78 22.90 2.20
CA ASP A 329 -6.89 22.09 3.41
C ASP A 329 -6.23 20.71 3.29
N ARG A 330 -6.25 20.10 2.09
CA ARG A 330 -5.63 18.80 1.82
C ARG A 330 -4.12 18.86 2.01
N SER A 331 -3.45 19.86 1.42
CA SER A 331 -2.01 20.06 1.56
C SER A 331 -1.61 20.32 3.01
N LYS A 332 -2.38 21.12 3.75
CA LYS A 332 -2.12 21.38 5.18
C LYS A 332 -2.10 20.11 6.03
N LEU A 333 -2.91 19.09 5.70
CA LEU A 333 -2.91 17.82 6.42
C LEU A 333 -1.55 17.10 6.34
N LEU A 334 -0.87 17.21 5.19
CA LEU A 334 0.44 16.57 4.96
C LEU A 334 1.55 17.09 5.88
N HIS A 335 1.35 18.25 6.53
CA HIS A 335 2.32 18.80 7.46
C HIS A 335 2.21 18.23 8.87
N ARG A 336 1.19 17.43 9.19
CA ARG A 336 1.13 16.70 10.46
C ARG A 336 2.02 15.47 10.39
N ARG A 337 2.63 15.09 11.52
CA ARG A 337 3.21 13.76 11.67
C ARG A 337 2.05 12.77 11.80
N ILE A 338 1.95 11.86 10.84
CA ILE A 338 0.93 10.82 10.82
C ILE A 338 1.52 9.53 11.40
N ASP A 339 0.98 9.10 12.53
CA ASP A 339 1.34 7.84 13.18
C ASP A 339 0.47 6.70 12.64
N VAL A 340 1.05 5.51 12.59
CA VAL A 340 0.47 4.33 11.93
C VAL A 340 0.54 3.10 12.84
N ASP A 341 -0.38 2.16 12.63
CA ASP A 341 -0.33 0.86 13.30
C ASP A 341 0.52 -0.16 12.51
N TYR A 342 0.60 0.01 11.18
CA TYR A 342 1.31 -0.89 10.26
C TYR A 342 1.67 -0.16 8.95
N ASN A 343 2.40 -0.82 8.07
CA ASN A 343 2.61 -0.39 6.69
C ASN A 343 2.43 -1.58 5.76
N GLY A 344 1.84 -1.37 4.59
CA GLY A 344 1.73 -2.42 3.57
C GLY A 344 3.09 -2.92 3.10
N TRP A 345 3.10 -4.16 2.59
CA TRP A 345 4.33 -4.88 2.24
C TRP A 345 4.90 -4.57 0.85
N TRP A 346 4.33 -3.61 0.13
CA TRP A 346 4.92 -3.07 -1.10
C TRP A 346 6.30 -2.42 -0.87
N THR A 347 6.56 -1.91 0.33
CA THR A 347 7.87 -1.45 0.81
C THR A 347 7.85 -1.44 2.33
N CYS A 348 8.40 -2.47 2.99
CA CYS A 348 8.47 -2.54 4.45
C CYS A 348 9.79 -3.16 4.92
N MET A 349 10.59 -2.39 5.65
CA MET A 349 11.85 -2.84 6.23
C MET A 349 11.66 -3.33 7.66
N ILE A 350 12.08 -4.56 7.92
CA ILE A 350 11.98 -5.25 9.20
C ILE A 350 13.42 -5.57 9.68
N PRO A 351 13.80 -5.15 10.90
CA PRO A 351 15.10 -5.53 11.47
C PRO A 351 15.19 -7.05 11.65
N ARG A 352 16.37 -7.64 11.36
CA ARG A 352 16.57 -9.09 11.52
C ARG A 352 16.15 -9.62 12.89
N GLN A 353 16.60 -8.97 13.97
CA GLN A 353 16.26 -9.37 15.34
C GLN A 353 14.75 -9.33 15.63
N VAL A 354 14.02 -8.39 15.02
CA VAL A 354 12.57 -8.25 15.18
C VAL A 354 11.86 -9.40 14.47
N ALA A 355 12.31 -9.78 13.27
CA ALA A 355 11.80 -10.96 12.58
C ALA A 355 12.08 -12.27 13.34
N GLU A 356 13.25 -12.39 13.98
CA GLU A 356 13.59 -13.54 14.82
C GLU A 356 12.69 -13.64 16.06
N GLU A 357 12.36 -12.52 16.71
CA GLU A 357 11.50 -12.50 17.89
C GLU A 357 10.01 -12.70 17.57
N LEU A 358 9.48 -12.01 16.55
CA LEU A 358 8.05 -12.04 16.21
C LEU A 358 7.63 -13.31 15.48
N GLY A 359 8.57 -13.97 14.81
CA GLY A 359 8.31 -15.11 13.93
C GLY A 359 7.70 -14.69 12.59
N GLN A 360 7.23 -15.68 11.84
CA GLN A 360 6.69 -15.55 10.49
C GLN A 360 5.35 -14.79 10.45
N PRO A 361 4.95 -14.28 9.26
CA PRO A 361 3.58 -13.90 8.94
C PRO A 361 2.53 -14.95 9.36
N LEU A 362 1.30 -14.52 9.64
CA LEU A 362 0.18 -15.46 9.77
C LEU A 362 -0.17 -16.10 8.40
N PRO A 363 -0.66 -17.36 8.37
CA PRO A 363 -1.02 -18.07 7.14
C PRO A 363 -2.38 -17.59 6.59
N LEU A 364 -2.45 -16.36 6.09
CA LEU A 364 -3.72 -15.69 5.75
C LEU A 364 -4.05 -15.64 4.26
N PHE A 365 -3.18 -16.16 3.39
CA PHE A 365 -3.23 -16.02 1.94
C PHE A 365 -3.03 -14.57 1.47
N ILE A 366 -3.98 -13.66 1.67
CA ILE A 366 -3.86 -12.22 1.36
C ILE A 366 -4.61 -11.35 2.37
N LYS A 367 -4.23 -10.08 2.49
CA LYS A 367 -4.88 -9.04 3.32
C LYS A 367 -4.73 -9.30 4.83
N TRP A 368 -4.59 -8.21 5.59
CA TRP A 368 -4.47 -8.18 7.06
C TRP A 368 -3.21 -8.79 7.65
N ASP A 369 -2.39 -9.48 6.86
CA ASP A 369 -1.11 -10.05 7.26
C ASP A 369 -0.08 -8.96 7.59
N ASP A 370 -0.08 -7.86 6.84
CA ASP A 370 0.67 -6.65 7.14
C ASP A 370 0.21 -5.95 8.43
N ALA A 371 -1.10 -5.78 8.59
CA ALA A 371 -1.71 -5.17 9.77
C ALA A 371 -1.44 -5.98 11.04
N ASP A 372 -1.62 -7.31 11.00
CA ASP A 372 -1.24 -8.23 12.07
C ASP A 372 0.23 -8.05 12.46
N TYR A 373 1.14 -8.04 11.49
CA TYR A 373 2.57 -7.96 11.78
C TYR A 373 2.95 -6.63 12.44
N GLY A 374 2.35 -5.52 12.00
CA GLY A 374 2.51 -4.21 12.64
C GLY A 374 1.96 -4.17 14.08
N LEU A 375 0.77 -4.73 14.31
CA LEU A 375 0.19 -4.83 15.64
C LEU A 375 1.01 -5.70 16.59
N ARG A 376 1.46 -6.85 16.11
CA ARG A 376 2.31 -7.78 16.88
C ARG A 376 3.67 -7.15 17.21
N ALA A 377 4.25 -6.40 16.29
CA ALA A 377 5.47 -5.65 16.53
C ALA A 377 5.28 -4.59 17.62
N ALA A 378 4.18 -3.83 17.56
CA ALA A 378 3.87 -2.80 18.55
C ALA A 378 3.65 -3.39 19.96
N GLU A 379 3.01 -4.56 20.08
CA GLU A 379 2.85 -5.30 21.35
C GLU A 379 4.19 -5.72 21.99
N ARG A 380 5.27 -5.80 21.19
CA ARG A 380 6.65 -6.05 21.66
C ARG A 380 7.49 -4.79 21.79
N GLY A 381 6.90 -3.61 21.61
CA GLY A 381 7.60 -2.33 21.71
C GLY A 381 8.39 -1.95 20.45
N TYR A 382 8.14 -2.61 19.32
CA TYR A 382 8.70 -2.28 18.01
C TYR A 382 7.67 -1.48 17.19
N PRO A 383 7.73 -0.14 17.18
CA PRO A 383 6.76 0.67 16.45
C PRO A 383 6.94 0.52 14.93
N THR A 384 5.94 0.96 14.18
CA THR A 384 6.02 1.12 12.72
C THR A 384 6.00 2.60 12.36
N VAL A 385 6.78 3.00 11.34
CA VAL A 385 6.66 4.31 10.70
C VAL A 385 6.44 4.14 9.19
N THR A 386 5.48 4.86 8.64
CA THR A 386 5.36 5.08 7.20
C THR A 386 6.10 6.38 6.87
N LEU A 387 7.17 6.31 6.09
CA LEU A 387 8.08 7.43 5.84
C LEU A 387 7.66 8.25 4.61
N PRO A 388 7.21 9.51 4.77
CA PRO A 388 6.88 10.36 3.63
C PRO A 388 8.11 10.66 2.77
N GLY A 389 7.92 10.74 1.46
CA GLY A 389 9.00 10.94 0.49
C GLY A 389 9.82 9.69 0.20
N ALA A 390 9.56 8.55 0.86
CA ALA A 390 10.05 7.25 0.43
C ALA A 390 8.87 6.46 -0.15
N ALA A 391 8.84 6.25 -1.46
CA ALA A 391 7.75 5.53 -2.12
C ALA A 391 8.18 4.72 -3.34
N ILE A 392 7.30 3.80 -3.68
CA ILE A 392 7.22 3.12 -4.97
C ILE A 392 5.89 3.49 -5.65
N TRP A 393 5.76 3.21 -6.94
CA TRP A 393 4.47 3.24 -7.62
C TRP A 393 3.88 1.84 -7.71
N HIS A 394 2.63 1.67 -7.31
CA HIS A 394 1.91 0.39 -7.34
C HIS A 394 0.43 0.65 -7.67
N MET A 395 -0.28 -0.38 -8.15
CA MET A 395 -1.71 -0.26 -8.47
C MET A 395 -2.53 0.01 -7.20
N ALA A 396 -3.23 1.16 -7.15
CA ALA A 396 -4.17 1.46 -6.09
C ALA A 396 -5.38 0.50 -6.11
N TRP A 397 -6.06 0.39 -4.97
CA TRP A 397 -7.28 -0.42 -4.85
C TRP A 397 -8.56 0.30 -5.26
N SER A 398 -8.51 1.62 -5.47
CA SER A 398 -9.62 2.44 -6.02
C SER A 398 -10.21 1.87 -7.31
N ASP A 399 -9.38 1.16 -8.08
CA ASP A 399 -9.70 0.63 -9.40
C ASP A 399 -9.97 -0.89 -9.39
N LYS A 400 -10.14 -1.50 -8.21
CA LYS A 400 -10.35 -2.95 -8.05
C LYS A 400 -11.68 -3.29 -7.34
N ASP A 401 -12.33 -4.38 -7.74
CA ASP A 401 -13.56 -4.93 -7.13
C ASP A 401 -13.29 -5.76 -5.84
N ASP A 402 -12.22 -5.45 -5.11
CA ASP A 402 -11.70 -6.33 -4.03
C ASP A 402 -12.64 -6.47 -2.81
N ALA A 403 -13.55 -5.52 -2.62
CA ALA A 403 -14.54 -5.55 -1.55
C ALA A 403 -15.80 -6.40 -1.87
N ILE A 404 -15.97 -6.89 -3.11
CA ILE A 404 -17.15 -7.67 -3.53
C ILE A 404 -16.81 -9.00 -4.18
N ASP A 405 -15.59 -9.17 -4.69
CA ASP A 405 -15.16 -10.39 -5.37
C ASP A 405 -14.70 -11.50 -4.40
N TRP A 406 -13.86 -12.43 -4.87
CA TRP A 406 -13.33 -13.51 -4.05
C TRP A 406 -12.49 -13.02 -2.86
N GLN A 407 -11.91 -11.81 -2.95
CA GLN A 407 -11.12 -11.20 -1.87
C GLN A 407 -11.98 -10.84 -0.66
N ALA A 408 -13.30 -10.61 -0.84
CA ALA A 408 -14.23 -10.33 0.26
C ALA A 408 -14.30 -11.47 1.31
N TYR A 409 -14.03 -12.73 0.89
CA TYR A 409 -13.85 -13.85 1.81
C TYR A 409 -12.64 -13.63 2.73
N PHE A 410 -11.48 -13.32 2.15
CA PHE A 410 -10.24 -13.10 2.89
C PHE A 410 -10.29 -11.84 3.74
N HIS A 411 -10.88 -10.75 3.23
CA HIS A 411 -11.10 -9.53 4.00
C HIS A 411 -11.85 -9.77 5.31
N LEU A 412 -12.95 -10.54 5.28
CA LEU A 412 -13.73 -10.81 6.49
C LEU A 412 -13.07 -11.86 7.38
N ARG A 413 -12.61 -12.99 6.81
CA ARG A 413 -11.98 -14.07 7.59
C ARG A 413 -10.77 -13.56 8.33
N ASN A 414 -9.88 -12.86 7.62
CA ASN A 414 -8.61 -12.42 8.18
C ASN A 414 -8.80 -11.25 9.15
N ARG A 415 -9.77 -10.35 8.90
CA ARG A 415 -10.21 -9.36 9.90
C ARG A 415 -10.59 -10.02 11.22
N LEU A 416 -11.36 -11.10 11.17
CA LEU A 416 -11.79 -11.82 12.38
C LEU A 416 -10.60 -12.50 13.09
N VAL A 417 -9.70 -13.13 12.33
CA VAL A 417 -8.47 -13.74 12.88
C VAL A 417 -7.61 -12.70 13.59
N VAL A 418 -7.30 -11.59 12.93
CA VAL A 418 -6.44 -10.53 13.48
C VAL A 418 -7.12 -9.79 14.63
N ALA A 419 -8.45 -9.62 14.57
CA ALA A 419 -9.24 -9.11 15.70
C ALA A 419 -9.17 -10.03 16.92
N ALA A 420 -9.28 -11.34 16.73
CA ALA A 420 -9.16 -12.31 17.83
C ALA A 420 -7.74 -12.30 18.43
N MET A 421 -6.72 -12.03 17.61
CA MET A 421 -5.33 -11.97 18.06
C MET A 421 -5.03 -10.73 18.90
N HIS A 422 -5.47 -9.54 18.46
CA HIS A 422 -4.95 -8.26 18.97
C HIS A 422 -6.00 -7.35 19.63
N TRP A 423 -7.24 -7.80 19.84
CA TRP A 423 -8.30 -6.90 20.33
C TRP A 423 -9.16 -7.50 21.43
N ASP A 424 -9.20 -6.81 22.57
CA ASP A 424 -10.06 -7.12 23.72
C ASP A 424 -11.32 -6.25 23.82
N GLY A 425 -11.61 -5.42 22.82
CA GLY A 425 -12.76 -4.50 22.83
C GLY A 425 -14.11 -5.17 22.52
N ASP A 426 -15.15 -4.34 22.38
CA ASP A 426 -16.51 -4.81 22.16
C ASP A 426 -16.73 -5.27 20.69
N VAL A 427 -17.00 -6.58 20.53
CA VAL A 427 -17.27 -7.22 19.24
C VAL A 427 -18.58 -6.74 18.59
N THR A 428 -19.50 -6.10 19.34
CA THR A 428 -20.77 -5.61 18.79
C THR A 428 -20.56 -4.59 17.67
N GLY A 429 -19.52 -3.75 17.77
CA GLY A 429 -19.15 -2.78 16.73
C GLY A 429 -18.77 -3.45 15.41
N LEU A 430 -17.96 -4.51 15.48
CA LEU A 430 -17.58 -5.34 14.34
C LEU A 430 -18.81 -6.02 13.71
N VAL A 431 -19.65 -6.66 14.52
CA VAL A 431 -20.83 -7.39 14.04
C VAL A 431 -21.86 -6.44 13.43
N ARG A 432 -22.08 -5.26 14.04
CA ARG A 432 -22.95 -4.20 13.47
C ARG A 432 -22.40 -3.68 12.15
N SER A 433 -21.07 -3.49 12.04
CA SER A 433 -20.40 -3.10 10.81
C SER A 433 -20.63 -4.14 9.71
N HIS A 434 -20.44 -5.43 10.03
CA HIS A 434 -20.71 -6.53 9.10
C HIS A 434 -22.19 -6.62 8.71
N LEU A 435 -23.14 -6.50 9.64
CA LEU A 435 -24.57 -6.50 9.34
C LEU A 435 -24.95 -5.39 8.35
N LYS A 436 -24.42 -4.18 8.54
CA LYS A 436 -24.64 -3.06 7.60
C LYS A 436 -24.10 -3.40 6.21
N ALA A 437 -22.91 -4.00 6.12
CA ALA A 437 -22.32 -4.46 4.85
C ALA A 437 -23.16 -5.56 4.19
N THR A 438 -23.60 -6.59 4.95
CA THR A 438 -24.48 -7.66 4.46
C THR A 438 -25.76 -7.10 3.84
N LEU A 439 -26.44 -6.18 4.54
CA LEU A 439 -27.67 -5.56 4.03
C LEU A 439 -27.40 -4.74 2.75
N LYS A 440 -26.26 -4.04 2.69
CA LYS A 440 -25.83 -3.32 1.49
C LYS A 440 -25.59 -4.26 0.30
N HIS A 441 -24.85 -5.35 0.50
CA HIS A 441 -24.59 -6.34 -0.55
C HIS A 441 -25.89 -6.96 -1.07
N LEU A 442 -26.80 -7.36 -0.19
CA LEU A 442 -28.11 -7.88 -0.59
C LEU A 442 -28.94 -6.84 -1.36
N ALA A 443 -28.90 -5.58 -0.96
CA ALA A 443 -29.56 -4.48 -1.68
C ALA A 443 -28.92 -4.17 -3.04
N CYS A 444 -27.63 -4.47 -3.21
CA CYS A 444 -26.89 -4.36 -4.47
C CYS A 444 -26.91 -5.64 -5.32
N LEU A 445 -27.64 -6.67 -4.89
CA LEU A 445 -27.74 -7.98 -5.56
C LEU A 445 -26.40 -8.74 -5.65
N GLU A 446 -25.51 -8.52 -4.66
CA GLU A 446 -24.19 -9.14 -4.53
C GLU A 446 -24.29 -10.41 -3.65
N TYR A 447 -25.00 -11.41 -4.16
CA TYR A 447 -25.36 -12.60 -3.38
C TYR A 447 -24.18 -13.55 -3.16
N SER A 448 -23.29 -13.67 -4.15
CA SER A 448 -22.06 -14.45 -4.03
C SER A 448 -21.18 -13.93 -2.89
N THR A 449 -21.07 -12.61 -2.73
CA THR A 449 -20.29 -11.95 -1.69
C THR A 449 -20.79 -12.32 -0.29
N VAL A 450 -22.11 -12.32 -0.06
CA VAL A 450 -22.68 -12.74 1.24
C VAL A 450 -22.46 -14.24 1.48
N ALA A 451 -22.53 -15.07 0.44
CA ALA A 451 -22.29 -16.51 0.56
C ALA A 451 -20.84 -16.83 0.96
N ILE A 452 -19.86 -16.19 0.33
CA ILE A 452 -18.45 -16.39 0.67
C ILE A 452 -18.10 -15.74 2.02
N GLN A 453 -18.72 -14.61 2.39
CA GLN A 453 -18.56 -14.03 3.74
C GLN A 453 -19.14 -14.95 4.83
N ASN A 454 -20.23 -15.66 4.55
CA ASN A 454 -20.74 -16.70 5.45
C ASN A 454 -19.71 -17.82 5.67
N LYS A 455 -19.07 -18.30 4.58
CA LYS A 455 -17.98 -19.28 4.67
C LYS A 455 -16.77 -18.71 5.43
N ALA A 456 -16.42 -17.44 5.23
CA ALA A 456 -15.33 -16.77 5.94
C ALA A 456 -15.53 -16.81 7.47
N ILE A 457 -16.76 -16.60 7.95
CA ILE A 457 -17.07 -16.72 9.38
C ILE A 457 -16.98 -18.18 9.83
N ASP A 458 -17.45 -19.14 9.03
CA ASP A 458 -17.38 -20.57 9.37
C ASP A 458 -15.92 -21.03 9.48
N ASP A 459 -15.05 -20.65 8.56
CA ASP A 459 -13.62 -21.02 8.57
C ASP A 459 -12.86 -20.35 9.73
N PHE A 460 -13.22 -19.12 10.10
CA PHE A 460 -12.69 -18.49 11.34
C PHE A 460 -13.14 -19.25 12.60
N LEU A 461 -14.43 -19.61 12.68
CA LEU A 461 -14.98 -20.34 13.85
C LEU A 461 -14.49 -21.79 13.94
N ALA A 462 -13.89 -22.34 12.88
CA ALA A 462 -13.25 -23.64 12.84
C ALA A 462 -11.84 -23.63 13.46
N GLY A 463 -11.26 -22.46 13.72
CA GLY A 463 -10.03 -22.29 14.51
C GLY A 463 -8.73 -22.22 13.70
N PRO A 464 -7.60 -21.93 14.38
CA PRO A 464 -6.32 -21.60 13.75
C PRO A 464 -5.70 -22.75 12.95
N GLU A 465 -5.82 -24.00 13.40
CA GLU A 465 -5.33 -25.17 12.68
C GLU A 465 -6.05 -25.34 11.33
N HIS A 466 -7.36 -25.10 11.30
CA HIS A 466 -8.14 -25.11 10.07
C HIS A 466 -7.65 -24.01 9.12
N ILE A 467 -7.47 -22.77 9.62
CA ILE A 467 -6.93 -21.65 8.82
C ILE A 467 -5.60 -22.01 8.16
N PHE A 468 -4.65 -22.60 8.90
CA PHE A 468 -3.38 -23.05 8.34
C PHE A 468 -3.59 -24.14 7.27
N SER A 469 -4.46 -25.12 7.52
CA SER A 469 -4.67 -26.26 6.62
C SER A 469 -5.29 -25.86 5.27
N ILE A 470 -6.02 -24.75 5.21
CA ILE A 470 -6.69 -24.27 3.99
C ILE A 470 -5.91 -23.18 3.26
N LEU A 471 -4.64 -22.94 3.61
CA LEU A 471 -3.84 -21.84 3.04
C LEU A 471 -3.86 -21.83 1.50
N GLU A 472 -3.64 -22.99 0.87
CA GLU A 472 -3.70 -23.14 -0.58
C GLU A 472 -5.13 -23.39 -1.10
N SER A 473 -5.92 -24.21 -0.39
CA SER A 473 -7.20 -24.71 -0.88
C SER A 473 -8.36 -23.71 -0.79
N ALA A 474 -8.25 -22.67 0.04
CA ALA A 474 -9.32 -21.70 0.26
C ALA A 474 -9.71 -20.95 -1.02
N LEU A 475 -8.72 -20.50 -1.82
CA LEU A 475 -9.00 -19.72 -3.03
C LEU A 475 -9.80 -20.54 -4.08
N PRO A 476 -9.38 -21.76 -4.47
CA PRO A 476 -10.18 -22.61 -5.35
C PRO A 476 -11.59 -22.88 -4.83
N GLU A 477 -11.75 -23.06 -3.52
CA GLU A 477 -13.05 -23.31 -2.90
C GLU A 477 -13.99 -22.09 -3.00
N VAL A 478 -13.46 -20.89 -2.76
CA VAL A 478 -14.18 -19.61 -2.92
C VAL A 478 -14.60 -19.43 -4.37
N HIS A 479 -13.71 -19.68 -5.34
CA HIS A 479 -14.07 -19.61 -6.76
C HIS A 479 -15.18 -20.60 -7.12
N ARG A 480 -15.12 -21.84 -6.62
CA ARG A 480 -16.16 -22.84 -6.85
C ARG A 480 -17.52 -22.37 -6.32
N LEU A 481 -17.57 -21.84 -5.09
CA LEU A 481 -18.80 -21.32 -4.51
C LEU A 481 -19.35 -20.15 -5.32
N ARG A 482 -18.50 -19.23 -5.78
CA ARG A 482 -18.92 -18.07 -6.59
C ARG A 482 -19.54 -18.46 -7.93
N LYS A 483 -19.09 -19.55 -8.57
CA LYS A 483 -19.65 -20.03 -9.85
C LYS A 483 -21.13 -20.41 -9.78
N GLU A 484 -21.67 -20.65 -8.59
CA GLU A 484 -23.10 -20.95 -8.38
C GLU A 484 -24.00 -19.70 -8.41
N TYR A 485 -23.41 -18.51 -8.56
CA TYR A 485 -24.10 -17.23 -8.46
C TYR A 485 -23.92 -16.38 -9.72
N PRO A 486 -25.01 -15.95 -10.39
CA PRO A 486 -24.93 -15.09 -11.58
C PRO A 486 -24.18 -13.77 -11.38
N ASP A 487 -24.24 -13.20 -10.17
CA ASP A 487 -23.56 -11.94 -9.83
C ASP A 487 -22.02 -12.06 -9.78
N ALA A 488 -21.47 -13.27 -9.92
CA ALA A 488 -20.04 -13.52 -9.96
C ALA A 488 -19.53 -14.15 -11.27
N VAL A 489 -20.41 -14.40 -12.24
CA VAL A 489 -20.02 -14.91 -13.56
C VAL A 489 -19.79 -13.73 -14.48
N VAL A 490 -18.52 -13.44 -14.76
CA VAL A 490 -18.12 -12.33 -15.64
C VAL A 490 -18.35 -12.73 -17.10
N LEU A 491 -19.11 -11.90 -17.81
CA LEU A 491 -19.29 -11.95 -19.25
C LEU A 491 -18.41 -10.88 -19.90
N PRO A 492 -17.89 -11.12 -21.13
CA PRO A 492 -17.02 -10.15 -21.82
C PRO A 492 -17.67 -8.78 -22.02
N ALA A 493 -18.96 -8.74 -22.32
CA ALA A 493 -19.68 -7.49 -22.55
C ALA A 493 -21.18 -7.63 -22.27
N ALA A 494 -21.85 -6.51 -21.99
CA ALA A 494 -23.32 -6.49 -21.86
C ALA A 494 -24.04 -6.86 -23.17
N SER A 495 -23.38 -6.76 -24.32
CA SER A 495 -23.91 -7.16 -25.63
C SER A 495 -24.04 -8.67 -25.81
N GLU A 496 -23.42 -9.48 -24.94
CA GLU A 496 -23.61 -10.94 -24.88
C GLU A 496 -25.00 -11.33 -24.33
N LEU A 497 -25.73 -10.36 -23.76
CA LEU A 497 -27.07 -10.54 -23.22
C LEU A 497 -28.11 -9.77 -24.06
N PRO A 498 -29.41 -10.11 -23.96
CA PRO A 498 -30.46 -9.35 -24.63
C PRO A 498 -30.42 -7.86 -24.25
N GLN A 499 -30.72 -7.00 -25.22
CA GLN A 499 -30.77 -5.54 -25.01
C GLN A 499 -31.68 -5.18 -23.83
N PRO A 500 -31.31 -4.21 -22.99
CA PRO A 500 -32.06 -3.94 -21.77
C PRO A 500 -33.50 -3.51 -22.07
N THR A 501 -34.42 -3.84 -21.16
CA THR A 501 -35.84 -3.45 -21.27
C THR A 501 -36.01 -1.93 -21.18
N HIS A 502 -35.14 -1.25 -20.43
CA HIS A 502 -35.18 0.18 -20.22
C HIS A 502 -33.85 0.85 -20.56
N ARG A 503 -33.93 2.11 -21.01
CA ARG A 503 -32.75 2.98 -21.12
C ARG A 503 -32.37 3.50 -19.74
N SER A 504 -31.07 3.55 -19.48
CA SER A 504 -30.50 4.14 -18.26
C SER A 504 -30.96 5.60 -18.11
N LYS A 505 -31.35 6.00 -16.90
CA LYS A 505 -31.62 7.40 -16.54
C LYS A 505 -30.66 7.81 -15.42
N ALA A 506 -30.08 9.00 -15.54
CA ALA A 506 -29.20 9.54 -14.51
C ALA A 506 -29.96 9.65 -13.18
N MET A 507 -29.38 9.08 -12.13
CA MET A 507 -29.95 9.08 -10.78
C MET A 507 -28.97 9.74 -9.83
N LYS A 508 -29.31 10.94 -9.36
CA LYS A 508 -28.46 11.70 -8.43
C LYS A 508 -28.31 10.94 -7.10
N PRO A 509 -27.09 10.84 -6.53
CA PRO A 509 -26.89 10.29 -5.20
C PRO A 509 -27.74 11.03 -4.16
N PRO A 510 -28.50 10.31 -3.31
CA PRO A 510 -29.31 10.93 -2.27
C PRO A 510 -28.41 11.44 -1.13
N VAL A 511 -28.35 12.76 -0.96
CA VAL A 511 -27.55 13.42 0.10
C VAL A 511 -28.40 13.92 1.27
N ASN A 512 -29.69 14.19 1.06
CA ASN A 512 -30.58 14.69 2.12
C ASN A 512 -31.30 13.54 2.85
N PRO A 513 -31.58 13.66 4.16
CA PRO A 513 -32.15 12.57 4.96
C PRO A 513 -33.50 12.03 4.45
N VAL A 514 -34.38 12.91 3.96
CA VAL A 514 -35.71 12.53 3.45
C VAL A 514 -35.58 11.66 2.19
N SER A 515 -34.71 12.04 1.26
CA SER A 515 -34.46 11.29 0.03
C SER A 515 -33.83 9.93 0.32
N ILE A 516 -32.91 9.85 1.29
CA ILE A 516 -32.31 8.59 1.74
C ILE A 516 -33.40 7.67 2.31
N GLY A 517 -34.23 8.20 3.22
CA GLY A 517 -35.35 7.46 3.82
C GLY A 517 -36.34 6.95 2.78
N TYR A 518 -36.75 7.80 1.82
CA TYR A 518 -37.63 7.41 0.72
C TYR A 518 -37.05 6.28 -0.14
N ARG A 519 -35.76 6.38 -0.53
CA ARG A 519 -35.09 5.35 -1.34
C ARG A 519 -34.94 4.04 -0.58
N LEU A 520 -34.60 4.12 0.70
CA LEU A 520 -34.50 2.94 1.57
C LEU A 520 -35.85 2.22 1.70
N SER A 521 -36.92 2.95 2.00
CA SER A 521 -38.27 2.38 2.09
C SER A 521 -38.70 1.73 0.78
N ARG A 522 -38.46 2.39 -0.36
CA ARG A 522 -38.75 1.80 -1.68
C ARG A 522 -37.96 0.51 -1.93
N GLY A 523 -36.68 0.48 -1.58
CA GLY A 523 -35.85 -0.72 -1.69
C GLY A 523 -36.40 -1.86 -0.82
N ILE A 524 -36.81 -1.58 0.41
CA ILE A 524 -37.42 -2.57 1.31
C ILE A 524 -38.72 -3.12 0.70
N PHE A 525 -39.65 -2.25 0.30
CA PHE A 525 -40.93 -2.67 -0.28
C PHE A 525 -40.72 -3.51 -1.54
N HIS A 526 -39.81 -3.11 -2.43
CA HIS A 526 -39.51 -3.87 -3.64
C HIS A 526 -38.91 -5.25 -3.31
N ASN A 527 -37.98 -5.34 -2.36
CA ASN A 527 -37.41 -6.62 -1.94
C ASN A 527 -38.42 -7.56 -1.27
N MET A 528 -39.56 -7.05 -0.77
CA MET A 528 -40.66 -7.88 -0.28
C MET A 528 -41.52 -8.49 -1.41
N THR A 529 -41.47 -7.96 -2.63
CA THR A 529 -42.25 -8.51 -3.76
C THR A 529 -41.59 -9.75 -4.36
N LYS A 530 -42.38 -10.53 -5.12
CA LYS A 530 -41.84 -11.60 -5.98
C LYS A 530 -41.17 -10.97 -7.20
N ALA A 531 -39.94 -11.37 -7.51
CA ALA A 531 -39.22 -10.91 -8.69
C ALA A 531 -39.87 -11.44 -9.98
N ASP A 532 -39.86 -10.63 -11.02
CA ASP A 532 -40.29 -11.01 -12.37
C ASP A 532 -39.24 -11.92 -13.04
N PRO A 533 -39.58 -13.20 -13.34
CA PRO A 533 -38.65 -14.11 -14.02
C PRO A 533 -38.19 -13.62 -15.39
N ALA A 534 -38.96 -12.76 -16.07
CA ALA A 534 -38.57 -12.20 -17.36
C ALA A 534 -37.30 -11.33 -17.23
N ALA A 535 -37.14 -10.63 -16.09
CA ALA A 535 -35.99 -9.80 -15.81
C ALA A 535 -34.68 -10.60 -15.61
N HIS A 536 -34.76 -11.93 -15.46
CA HIS A 536 -33.58 -12.81 -15.38
C HIS A 536 -33.15 -13.32 -16.76
N GLN A 537 -34.02 -13.24 -17.77
CA GLN A 537 -33.70 -13.59 -19.15
C GLN A 537 -33.25 -12.35 -19.93
N ARG A 538 -33.91 -11.21 -19.71
CA ARG A 538 -33.58 -9.92 -20.31
C ARG A 538 -33.35 -8.87 -19.22
N PRO A 539 -32.15 -8.26 -19.14
CA PRO A 539 -31.86 -7.30 -18.08
C PRO A 539 -32.77 -6.07 -18.21
N GLU A 540 -33.16 -5.47 -17.10
CA GLU A 540 -33.92 -4.22 -17.10
C GLU A 540 -33.03 -3.04 -17.53
N TYR A 541 -31.77 -3.04 -17.07
CA TYR A 541 -30.79 -2.00 -17.33
C TYR A 541 -29.39 -2.60 -17.54
N ASN A 542 -28.54 -1.83 -18.22
CA ASN A 542 -27.09 -1.95 -18.15
C ASN A 542 -26.56 -0.79 -17.31
N VAL A 543 -25.87 -1.10 -16.21
CA VAL A 543 -25.45 -0.12 -15.20
C VAL A 543 -23.93 -0.06 -15.15
N PRO A 544 -23.32 1.10 -15.47
CA PRO A 544 -21.88 1.31 -15.29
C PRO A 544 -21.48 1.21 -13.81
N THR A 545 -20.22 0.88 -13.54
CA THR A 545 -19.66 0.73 -12.18
C THR A 545 -19.93 1.96 -11.29
N GLN A 546 -19.68 3.17 -11.81
CA GLN A 546 -19.93 4.44 -11.10
C GLN A 546 -21.38 4.65 -10.65
N ASP A 547 -22.33 4.04 -11.36
CA ASP A 547 -23.77 4.15 -11.11
C ASP A 547 -24.33 2.98 -10.28
N ALA A 548 -23.53 1.93 -10.05
CA ALA A 548 -23.92 0.68 -9.41
C ALA A 548 -24.05 0.81 -7.87
N ARG A 549 -24.94 1.70 -7.43
CA ARG A 549 -25.13 2.02 -5.99
C ARG A 549 -26.46 1.51 -5.46
N TRP A 550 -26.50 1.23 -4.16
CA TRP A 550 -27.64 0.59 -3.47
C TRP A 550 -29.00 1.25 -3.77
N PHE A 551 -29.06 2.59 -3.81
CA PHE A 551 -30.31 3.33 -3.99
C PHE A 551 -30.94 3.14 -5.38
N ARG A 552 -30.15 2.65 -6.35
CA ARG A 552 -30.57 2.32 -7.71
C ARG A 552 -30.84 0.82 -7.84
N LEU A 553 -29.91 -0.01 -7.34
CA LEU A 553 -29.95 -1.46 -7.49
C LEU A 553 -31.02 -2.13 -6.61
N CYS A 554 -31.43 -1.51 -5.50
CA CYS A 554 -32.45 -2.10 -4.61
C CYS A 554 -33.88 -2.10 -5.17
N THR A 555 -34.08 -1.59 -6.39
CA THR A 555 -35.40 -1.46 -7.04
C THR A 555 -35.48 -2.18 -8.40
N VAL A 556 -34.56 -3.09 -8.69
CA VAL A 556 -34.54 -3.90 -9.92
C VAL A 556 -34.57 -5.39 -9.60
N ASP A 557 -35.13 -6.16 -10.53
CA ASP A 557 -35.20 -7.62 -10.53
C ASP A 557 -34.05 -8.25 -11.31
N GLY A 558 -33.54 -7.60 -12.36
CA GLY A 558 -32.38 -8.09 -13.10
C GLY A 558 -31.62 -7.00 -13.85
N VAL A 559 -30.28 -7.00 -13.72
CA VAL A 559 -29.44 -5.90 -14.20
C VAL A 559 -28.03 -6.38 -14.54
N THR A 560 -27.43 -5.85 -15.62
CA THR A 560 -26.00 -6.02 -15.84
C THR A 560 -25.23 -4.91 -15.15
N VAL A 561 -24.15 -5.25 -14.47
CA VAL A 561 -23.26 -4.29 -13.79
C VAL A 561 -21.85 -4.48 -14.31
N THR A 562 -21.22 -3.40 -14.76
CA THR A 562 -19.81 -3.42 -15.17
C THR A 562 -18.91 -3.68 -13.97
N THR A 563 -17.86 -4.47 -14.20
CA THR A 563 -16.76 -4.72 -13.25
C THR A 563 -15.91 -3.45 -13.05
N ALA A 564 -15.23 -3.31 -11.91
CA ALA A 564 -14.44 -2.11 -11.60
C ALA A 564 -13.29 -1.86 -12.58
N ASP A 565 -12.64 -2.92 -13.06
CA ASP A 565 -11.58 -2.84 -14.07
C ASP A 565 -12.11 -2.50 -15.48
N GLY A 566 -13.43 -2.47 -15.67
CA GLY A 566 -14.07 -2.20 -16.96
C GLY A 566 -13.92 -3.32 -17.99
N CYS A 567 -13.36 -4.48 -17.62
CA CYS A 567 -13.05 -5.57 -18.55
C CYS A 567 -14.24 -6.49 -18.84
N GLY A 568 -15.34 -6.38 -18.09
CA GLY A 568 -16.55 -7.18 -18.32
C GLY A 568 -17.75 -6.75 -17.51
N VAL A 569 -18.82 -7.55 -17.56
CA VAL A 569 -20.06 -7.33 -16.80
C VAL A 569 -20.52 -8.59 -16.07
N VAL A 570 -21.25 -8.41 -14.98
CA VAL A 570 -21.95 -9.50 -14.28
C VAL A 570 -23.46 -9.30 -14.36
N TYR A 571 -24.22 -10.40 -14.44
CA TYR A 571 -25.69 -10.34 -14.48
C TYR A 571 -26.25 -10.56 -13.07
N ARG A 572 -26.58 -9.47 -12.38
CA ARG A 572 -27.16 -9.52 -11.03
C ARG A 572 -28.66 -9.72 -11.10
N GLN A 573 -29.18 -10.65 -10.30
CA GLN A 573 -30.57 -11.12 -10.37
C GLN A 573 -31.16 -11.20 -8.98
N ARG A 574 -32.32 -10.59 -8.78
CA ARG A 574 -33.01 -10.56 -7.49
C ARG A 574 -33.80 -11.84 -7.28
N ASP A 575 -33.55 -12.52 -6.17
CA ASP A 575 -34.34 -13.67 -5.75
C ASP A 575 -34.64 -13.52 -4.27
N ARG A 576 -35.92 -13.31 -3.93
CA ARG A 576 -36.37 -13.10 -2.55
C ARG A 576 -36.07 -14.31 -1.66
N GLY A 577 -36.25 -15.53 -2.18
CA GLY A 577 -36.00 -16.76 -1.42
C GLY A 577 -34.51 -16.91 -1.10
N LYS A 578 -33.64 -16.69 -2.11
CA LYS A 578 -32.19 -16.72 -1.96
C LYS A 578 -31.70 -15.62 -1.02
N MET A 579 -32.20 -14.39 -1.18
CA MET A 579 -31.85 -13.23 -0.35
C MET A 579 -32.20 -13.46 1.12
N VAL A 580 -33.42 -13.91 1.42
CA VAL A 580 -33.84 -14.22 2.80
C VAL A 580 -33.02 -15.38 3.38
N SER A 581 -32.76 -16.43 2.59
CA SER A 581 -31.93 -17.56 3.01
C SER A 581 -30.50 -17.12 3.37
N LEU A 582 -29.87 -16.32 2.53
CA LEU A 582 -28.53 -15.76 2.77
C LEU A 582 -28.50 -14.84 4.00
N LEU A 583 -29.51 -13.98 4.16
CA LEU A 583 -29.63 -13.11 5.32
C LEU A 583 -29.75 -13.90 6.61
N LEU A 584 -30.64 -14.90 6.67
CA LEU A 584 -30.80 -15.74 7.86
C LEU A 584 -29.53 -16.53 8.18
N LYS A 585 -28.84 -17.06 7.15
CA LYS A 585 -27.55 -17.72 7.30
C LYS A 585 -26.48 -16.77 7.87
N SER A 586 -26.44 -15.52 7.43
CA SER A 586 -25.52 -14.51 7.94
C SER A 586 -25.86 -14.10 9.38
N LEU A 587 -27.13 -13.83 9.69
CA LEU A 587 -27.57 -13.49 11.04
C LEU A 587 -27.27 -14.62 12.05
N ARG A 588 -27.39 -15.89 11.65
CA ARG A 588 -27.00 -17.03 12.49
C ARG A 588 -25.51 -16.99 12.83
N ARG A 589 -24.66 -16.70 11.85
CA ARG A 589 -23.19 -16.60 12.02
C ARG A 589 -22.79 -15.39 12.85
N GLN A 590 -23.46 -14.25 12.65
CA GLN A 590 -23.27 -13.05 13.48
C GLN A 590 -23.58 -13.31 14.97
N ARG A 591 -24.62 -14.09 15.27
CA ARG A 591 -24.92 -14.53 16.65
C ARG A 591 -23.85 -15.48 17.21
N LEU A 592 -23.32 -16.38 16.37
CA LEU A 592 -22.20 -17.26 16.76
C LEU A 592 -20.93 -16.46 17.05
N LEU A 593 -20.62 -15.45 16.22
CA LEU A 593 -19.51 -14.54 16.48
C LEU A 593 -19.67 -13.86 17.85
N LEU A 594 -20.82 -13.23 18.12
CA LEU A 594 -21.08 -12.58 19.41
C LEU A 594 -20.89 -13.49 20.63
N SER A 595 -21.22 -14.78 20.50
CA SER A 595 -21.17 -15.74 21.61
C SER A 595 -19.84 -16.47 21.76
N ARG A 596 -19.08 -16.66 20.68
CA ARG A 596 -17.83 -17.43 20.67
C ARG A 596 -16.57 -16.58 20.49
N PHE A 597 -16.68 -15.26 20.34
CA PHE A 597 -15.49 -14.44 20.06
C PHE A 597 -14.42 -14.53 21.17
N ASP A 598 -14.80 -14.56 22.44
CA ASP A 598 -13.86 -14.71 23.55
C ASP A 598 -13.16 -16.07 23.57
N GLU A 599 -13.87 -17.13 23.18
CA GLU A 599 -13.28 -18.45 22.94
C GLU A 599 -12.24 -18.36 21.82
N MET A 600 -12.60 -17.72 20.70
CA MET A 600 -11.71 -17.56 19.55
C MET A 600 -10.47 -16.73 19.89
N ARG A 601 -10.59 -15.64 20.69
CA ARG A 601 -9.44 -14.88 21.19
C ARG A 601 -8.42 -15.78 21.86
N ARG A 602 -8.87 -16.60 22.82
CA ARG A 602 -8.00 -17.53 23.55
C ARG A 602 -7.33 -18.51 22.60
N VAL A 603 -8.11 -19.20 21.76
CA VAL A 603 -7.59 -20.27 20.89
C VAL A 603 -6.59 -19.71 19.85
N TYR A 604 -6.88 -18.57 19.23
CA TYR A 604 -5.97 -17.95 18.26
C TYR A 604 -4.68 -17.44 18.91
N ARG A 605 -4.75 -16.80 20.09
CA ARG A 605 -3.57 -16.33 20.83
C ARG A 605 -2.69 -17.48 21.32
N GLU A 606 -3.29 -18.56 21.82
CA GLU A 606 -2.57 -19.77 22.22
C GLU A 606 -1.86 -20.44 21.03
N ALA A 607 -2.45 -20.37 19.83
CA ALA A 607 -1.88 -20.93 18.61
C ALA A 607 -0.80 -20.04 17.96
N LEU A 608 -0.70 -18.76 18.33
CA LEU A 608 0.23 -17.81 17.69
C LEU A 608 1.68 -18.32 17.61
N PRO A 609 2.29 -18.86 18.68
CA PRO A 609 3.66 -19.40 18.61
C PRO A 609 3.83 -20.50 17.56
N VAL A 610 2.79 -21.29 17.30
CA VAL A 610 2.82 -22.34 16.27
C VAL A 610 2.62 -21.72 14.89
N LEU A 611 1.63 -20.85 14.73
CA LEU A 611 1.29 -20.19 13.46
C LEU A 611 2.42 -19.31 12.92
N SER A 612 3.23 -18.70 13.79
CA SER A 612 4.39 -17.88 13.41
C SER A 612 5.72 -18.64 13.45
N SER A 613 5.72 -19.94 13.79
CA SER A 613 6.98 -20.70 13.83
C SER A 613 7.49 -21.04 12.42
N LYS A 614 8.81 -20.91 12.22
CA LYS A 614 9.48 -21.38 10.99
C LYS A 614 9.20 -22.87 10.73
N GLN A 615 9.26 -23.70 11.78
CA GLN A 615 9.05 -25.15 11.69
C GLN A 615 7.65 -25.51 11.15
N LYS A 616 6.60 -24.81 11.61
CA LYS A 616 5.25 -25.06 11.09
C LYS A 616 5.14 -24.62 9.63
N TRP A 617 5.74 -23.48 9.29
CA TRP A 617 5.78 -22.96 7.92
C TRP A 617 6.57 -23.84 6.96
N GLU A 618 7.62 -24.54 7.39
CA GLU A 618 8.35 -25.50 6.55
C GLU A 618 7.41 -26.56 5.93
N ALA A 619 6.35 -26.96 6.63
CA ALA A 619 5.35 -27.91 6.12
C ALA A 619 4.50 -27.37 4.96
N ALA A 620 4.45 -26.05 4.76
CA ALA A 620 3.76 -25.40 3.63
C ALA A 620 4.74 -24.89 2.57
N LEU A 621 5.90 -24.38 2.98
CA LEU A 621 6.87 -23.73 2.09
C LEU A 621 7.75 -24.73 1.33
N LEU A 622 8.09 -25.85 1.97
CA LEU A 622 9.01 -26.83 1.39
C LEU A 622 8.22 -27.96 0.72
N PRO A 623 8.70 -28.50 -0.41
CA PRO A 623 8.12 -29.71 -0.98
C PRO A 623 8.18 -30.85 0.06
N PRO A 624 7.18 -31.74 0.10
CA PRO A 624 7.23 -32.90 0.98
C PRO A 624 8.51 -33.71 0.67
N HIS A 625 9.30 -34.03 1.70
CA HIS A 625 10.46 -34.90 1.55
C HIS A 625 10.01 -36.20 0.86
N ASN A 626 10.39 -36.39 -0.39
CA ASN A 626 10.37 -37.72 -0.98
C ASN A 626 11.33 -38.57 -0.16
N GLU A 627 10.80 -39.48 0.66
CA GLU A 627 11.60 -40.58 1.17
C GLU A 627 12.30 -41.25 -0.03
N PRO A 628 13.60 -41.58 0.07
CA PRO A 628 14.28 -42.28 -1.01
C PRO A 628 13.52 -43.58 -1.27
N LYS A 629 13.10 -43.79 -2.52
CA LYS A 629 12.57 -45.08 -2.95
C LYS A 629 13.63 -46.13 -2.66
N HIS A 630 13.45 -46.88 -1.57
CA HIS A 630 14.26 -48.05 -1.28
C HIS A 630 13.92 -49.13 -2.30
N GLY A 631 14.93 -49.51 -3.09
CA GLY A 631 15.00 -50.78 -3.83
C GLY A 631 14.34 -50.79 -5.20
#